data_AF-A0A558DAI4-F1
#
_entry.id   AF-A0A558DAI4-F1
#
_cell.length_a   1.000
_cell.length_b   1.000
_cell.length_c   1.000
_cell.angle_alpha   90.00
_cell.angle_beta   90.00
_cell.angle_gamma   90.00
#
_symmetry.space_group_name_H-M   'P 1'
#
loop_
_entity.id
_entity.type
_entity.pdbx_description
1 polymer ?
#
loop_
_entity_poly.entity_id
_entity_poly.type
_entity_poly.pdbx_seq_one_letter_code
_entity_poly.pdbx_strand_id
1 'polypeptide(L)'
;MNSEVTVEARTENNLIWYRGLYMLLFLIVMGIAKGVVFVVAVVQFILVAVNKSPNEPLMKFGQGLSTYLYDINQYLVFNTERKPFPFDDWKSEPPEREEIVIDQDMEYQDGQ
;
A
#
# COMPACT_ATOMS: atom_id res chain seq x y z
N MET A 1 4.36 -38.83 20.53
CA MET A 1 5.09 -37.70 19.92
C MET A 1 4.74 -37.48 18.44
N ASN A 2 3.54 -37.89 17.96
CA ASN A 2 3.12 -37.73 16.55
C ASN A 2 1.77 -37.01 16.39
N SER A 3 1.07 -36.74 17.49
CA SER A 3 -0.22 -36.04 17.50
C SER A 3 -0.06 -34.51 17.50
N GLU A 4 1.05 -33.97 18.02
CA GLU A 4 1.30 -32.51 18.03
C GLU A 4 1.70 -32.02 16.63
N VAL A 5 2.64 -32.71 15.96
CA VAL A 5 3.10 -32.36 14.59
C VAL A 5 1.98 -32.39 13.55
N THR A 6 0.97 -33.24 13.72
CA THR A 6 -0.16 -33.37 12.77
C THR A 6 -1.23 -32.29 12.96
N VAL A 7 -1.36 -31.71 14.15
CA VAL A 7 -2.35 -30.65 14.45
C VAL A 7 -1.82 -29.27 14.04
N GLU A 8 -0.52 -29.00 14.23
CA GLU A 8 0.09 -27.72 13.85
C GLU A 8 0.09 -27.52 12.33
N ALA A 9 0.54 -28.51 11.56
CA ALA A 9 0.56 -28.44 10.10
C ALA A 9 -0.83 -28.26 9.46
N ARG A 10 -1.89 -28.81 10.09
CA ARG A 10 -3.27 -28.63 9.62
C ARG A 10 -3.77 -27.20 9.85
N THR A 11 -3.33 -26.57 10.94
CA THR A 11 -3.74 -25.21 11.30
C THR A 11 -3.03 -24.17 10.43
N GLU A 12 -1.73 -24.37 10.16
CA GLU A 12 -0.95 -23.50 9.26
C GLU A 12 -1.46 -23.51 7.82
N ASN A 13 -1.80 -24.69 7.29
CA ASN A 13 -2.39 -24.81 5.95
C ASN A 13 -3.71 -24.06 5.82
N ASN A 14 -4.55 -24.03 6.87
CA ASN A 14 -5.81 -23.29 6.83
C ASN A 14 -5.57 -21.77 6.79
N LEU A 15 -4.51 -21.29 7.46
CA LEU A 15 -4.17 -19.87 7.51
C LEU A 15 -3.70 -19.35 6.14
N ILE A 16 -2.89 -20.11 5.40
CA ILE A 16 -2.41 -19.70 4.06
C ILE A 16 -3.53 -19.63 3.03
N TRP A 17 -4.47 -20.59 3.05
CA TRP A 17 -5.64 -20.56 2.16
C TRP A 17 -6.58 -19.40 2.48
N TYR A 18 -6.75 -19.09 3.77
CA TYR A 18 -7.54 -17.93 4.19
C TYR A 18 -6.90 -16.63 3.73
N ARG A 19 -5.57 -16.49 3.83
CA ARG A 19 -4.82 -15.37 3.25
C ARG A 19 -5.04 -15.27 1.74
N GLY A 20 -4.92 -16.39 1.01
CA GLY A 20 -5.15 -16.44 -0.44
C GLY A 20 -6.54 -15.95 -0.85
N LEU A 21 -7.58 -16.25 -0.08
CA LEU A 21 -8.93 -15.72 -0.32
C LEU A 21 -8.99 -14.19 -0.22
N TYR A 22 -8.35 -13.59 0.80
CA TYR A 22 -8.26 -12.14 0.91
C TYR A 22 -7.42 -11.53 -0.20
N MET A 23 -6.37 -12.21 -0.66
CA MET A 23 -5.58 -11.72 -1.80
C MET A 23 -6.44 -11.59 -3.04
N LEU A 24 -7.29 -12.59 -3.34
CA LEU A 24 -8.22 -12.52 -4.48
C LEU A 24 -9.23 -11.37 -4.32
N LEU A 25 -9.80 -11.20 -3.13
CA LEU A 25 -10.68 -10.07 -2.80
C LEU A 25 -9.96 -8.72 -3.04
N PHE A 26 -8.75 -8.57 -2.49
CA PHE A 26 -7.99 -7.33 -2.59
C PHE A 26 -7.48 -7.05 -4.01
N LEU A 27 -7.26 -8.07 -4.84
CA LEU A 27 -6.98 -7.85 -6.27
C LEU A 27 -8.15 -7.18 -6.99
N ILE A 28 -9.39 -7.60 -6.70
CA ILE A 28 -10.60 -6.98 -7.26
C ILE A 28 -10.73 -5.54 -6.75
N VAL A 29 -10.58 -5.35 -5.44
CA VAL A 29 -10.67 -4.02 -4.82
C VAL A 29 -9.57 -3.08 -5.35
N MET A 30 -8.34 -3.58 -5.54
CA MET A 30 -7.25 -2.84 -6.16
C MET A 30 -7.60 -2.39 -7.59
N GLY A 31 -8.26 -3.24 -8.38
CA GLY A 31 -8.74 -2.88 -9.72
C GLY A 31 -9.73 -1.72 -9.68
N ILE A 32 -10.72 -1.78 -8.79
CA ILE A 32 -11.71 -0.70 -8.59
C ILE A 32 -11.00 0.58 -8.13
N ALA A 33 -10.13 0.49 -7.12
CA ALA A 33 -9.38 1.61 -6.58
C ALA A 33 -8.52 2.30 -7.66
N LYS A 34 -7.84 1.54 -8.53
CA LYS A 34 -7.12 2.09 -9.69
C LYS A 34 -8.05 2.83 -10.65
N GLY A 35 -9.24 2.30 -10.90
CA GLY A 35 -10.28 3.01 -11.67
C GLY A 35 -10.67 4.34 -11.04
N VAL A 36 -10.85 4.38 -9.72
CA VAL A 36 -11.14 5.62 -8.98
C VAL A 36 -9.97 6.60 -9.07
N VAL A 37 -8.70 6.15 -8.94
CA VAL A 37 -7.52 7.01 -9.14
C VAL A 37 -7.57 7.66 -10.52
N PHE A 38 -7.87 6.89 -11.56
CA PHE A 38 -7.99 7.42 -12.91
C PHE A 38 -9.07 8.51 -13.02
N VAL A 39 -10.25 8.28 -12.46
CA VAL A 39 -11.33 9.29 -12.42
C VAL A 39 -10.89 10.54 -11.67
N VAL A 40 -10.29 10.40 -10.49
CA VAL A 40 -9.78 11.53 -9.69
C VAL A 40 -8.73 12.32 -10.47
N ALA A 41 -7.83 11.65 -11.18
CA ALA A 41 -6.81 12.28 -12.01
C ALA A 41 -7.41 13.09 -13.16
N VAL A 42 -8.40 12.53 -13.87
CA VAL A 42 -9.14 13.24 -14.94
C VAL A 42 -9.86 14.47 -14.38
N VAL A 43 -10.56 14.33 -13.26
CA VAL A 43 -11.27 15.45 -12.62
C VAL A 43 -10.29 16.53 -12.17
N GLN A 44 -9.20 16.18 -11.50
CA GLN A 44 -8.16 17.13 -11.10
C GLN A 44 -7.57 17.85 -12.32
N PHE A 45 -7.27 17.13 -13.40
CA PHE A 45 -6.76 17.72 -14.62
C PHE A 45 -7.71 18.79 -15.19
N ILE A 46 -9.01 18.50 -15.25
CA ILE A 46 -10.02 19.45 -15.71
C ILE A 46 -10.09 20.67 -14.78
N LEU A 47 -10.09 20.45 -13.46
CA LEU A 47 -10.15 21.54 -12.48
C LEU A 47 -8.93 22.46 -12.57
N VAL A 48 -7.73 21.89 -12.71
CA VAL A 48 -6.50 22.67 -12.89
C VAL A 48 -6.52 23.42 -14.22
N ALA A 49 -7.02 22.81 -15.30
CA ALA A 49 -7.13 23.46 -16.60
C ALA A 49 -8.06 24.69 -16.59
N VAL A 50 -9.14 24.66 -15.80
CA VAL A 50 -10.11 25.75 -15.70
C VAL A 50 -9.73 26.78 -14.62
N ASN A 51 -9.37 26.32 -13.41
CA ASN A 51 -9.16 27.16 -12.24
C ASN A 51 -7.69 27.55 -12.00
N LYS A 52 -6.75 26.99 -12.78
CA LYS A 52 -5.29 27.15 -12.62
C LYS A 52 -4.73 26.71 -11.26
N SER A 53 -5.54 26.06 -10.42
CA SER A 53 -5.13 25.52 -9.12
C SER A 53 -5.75 24.14 -8.88
N PRO A 54 -5.03 23.22 -8.22
CA PRO A 54 -5.57 21.93 -7.82
C PRO A 54 -6.62 22.08 -6.71
N ASN A 55 -7.56 21.14 -6.64
CA ASN A 55 -8.51 21.06 -5.54
C ASN A 55 -7.90 20.29 -4.35
N GLU A 56 -7.70 20.96 -3.21
CA GLU A 56 -7.08 20.36 -2.02
C GLU A 56 -7.82 19.11 -1.48
N PRO A 57 -9.15 19.11 -1.30
CA PRO A 57 -9.90 17.92 -0.93
C PRO A 57 -9.64 16.72 -1.85
N LEU A 58 -9.67 16.91 -3.18
CA LEU A 58 -9.40 15.83 -4.14
C LEU A 58 -7.95 15.35 -4.06
N MET A 59 -7.01 16.26 -3.79
CA MET A 59 -5.61 15.90 -3.60
C MET A 59 -5.42 15.02 -2.36
N LYS A 60 -6.02 15.39 -1.22
CA LYS A 60 -6.01 14.57 0.02
C LYS A 60 -6.67 13.21 -0.19
N PHE A 61 -7.79 13.17 -0.92
CA PHE A 61 -8.44 11.91 -1.27
C PHE A 61 -7.56 11.02 -2.16
N GLY A 62 -6.94 11.60 -3.20
CA GLY A 62 -6.00 10.91 -4.07
C GLY A 62 -4.79 10.36 -3.32
N GLN A 63 -4.27 11.12 -2.34
CA GLN A 63 -3.20 10.65 -1.46
C GLN A 63 -3.63 9.41 -0.66
N GLY A 64 -4.78 9.46 0.02
CA GLY A 64 -5.30 8.30 0.76
C GLY A 64 -5.53 7.08 -0.13
N LEU A 65 -6.04 7.27 -1.35
CA LEU A 65 -6.23 6.19 -2.31
C LEU A 65 -4.90 5.58 -2.78
N SER A 66 -3.86 6.41 -2.92
CA SER A 66 -2.52 5.97 -3.28
C SER A 66 -1.87 5.18 -2.14
N THR A 67 -2.01 5.64 -0.89
CA THR A 67 -1.59 4.89 0.30
C THR A 67 -2.35 3.57 0.43
N TYR A 68 -3.65 3.56 0.19
CA TYR A 68 -4.45 2.33 0.20
C TYR A 68 -3.98 1.29 -0.81
N LEU A 69 -3.65 1.72 -2.04
CA LEU A 69 -3.07 0.84 -3.06
C LEU A 69 -1.69 0.31 -2.64
N TYR A 70 -0.87 1.13 -1.96
CA TYR A 70 0.40 0.69 -1.39
C TYR A 70 0.18 -0.41 -0.34
N ASP A 71 -0.72 -0.21 0.62
CA ASP A 71 -1.00 -1.18 1.68
C ASP A 71 -1.53 -2.52 1.11
N ILE A 72 -2.40 -2.47 0.10
CA ILE A 72 -2.83 -3.68 -0.62
C ILE A 72 -1.63 -4.41 -1.22
N ASN A 73 -0.72 -3.70 -1.91
CA ASN A 73 0.45 -4.35 -2.49
C ASN A 73 1.33 -4.99 -1.43
N GLN A 74 1.58 -4.32 -0.29
CA GLN A 74 2.36 -4.89 0.82
C GLN A 74 1.75 -6.19 1.32
N TYR A 75 0.41 -6.26 1.42
CA TYR A 75 -0.29 -7.50 1.79
C TYR A 75 -0.17 -8.56 0.68
N LEU A 76 -0.37 -8.20 -0.59
CA LEU A 76 -0.30 -9.15 -1.71
C LEU A 76 1.09 -9.77 -1.91
N VAL A 77 2.16 -9.07 -1.56
CA VAL A 77 3.54 -9.56 -1.75
C VAL A 77 4.18 -10.09 -0.48
N PHE A 78 3.39 -10.37 0.56
CA PHE A 78 3.85 -10.94 1.83
C PHE A 78 4.81 -10.07 2.64
N ASN A 79 4.83 -8.76 2.38
CA ASN A 79 5.59 -7.81 3.21
C ASN A 79 4.87 -7.48 4.53
N THR A 80 3.56 -7.73 4.62
CA THR A 80 2.78 -7.54 5.84
C THR A 80 1.66 -8.58 5.99
N GLU A 81 1.30 -8.84 7.25
CA GLU A 81 0.12 -9.61 7.66
C GLU A 81 -1.09 -8.70 7.97
N ARG A 82 -0.88 -7.38 8.07
CA ARG A 82 -1.97 -6.42 8.27
C ARG A 82 -2.80 -6.30 7.01
N LYS A 83 -4.11 -6.48 7.15
CA LYS A 83 -5.08 -6.33 6.06
C LYS A 83 -5.49 -4.87 5.96
N PRO A 84 -5.48 -4.26 4.77
CA PRO A 84 -5.88 -2.86 4.62
C PRO A 84 -7.39 -2.68 4.89
N PHE A 85 -7.84 -1.43 4.93
CA PHE A 85 -9.25 -1.05 5.10
C PHE A 85 -10.19 -1.94 4.26
N PRO A 86 -11.34 -2.41 4.81
CA PRO A 86 -11.99 -1.99 6.06
C PRO A 86 -11.52 -2.69 7.34
N PHE A 87 -10.45 -3.47 7.30
CA PHE A 87 -9.99 -4.26 8.46
C PHE A 87 -8.96 -3.55 9.34
N ASP A 88 -8.42 -2.43 8.84
CA ASP A 88 -7.49 -1.53 9.53
C ASP A 88 -7.87 -0.09 9.19
N ASP A 89 -7.28 0.88 9.89
CA ASP A 89 -7.61 2.29 9.75
C ASP A 89 -7.27 2.83 8.36
N TRP A 90 -8.11 3.75 7.87
CA TRP A 90 -7.85 4.45 6.62
C TRP A 90 -6.73 5.48 6.80
N LYS A 91 -5.58 5.21 6.17
CA LYS A 91 -4.43 6.11 6.19
C LYS A 91 -4.51 7.10 5.03
N SER A 92 -4.71 8.38 5.36
CA SER A 92 -4.68 9.48 4.38
C SER A 92 -3.31 10.10 4.19
N GLU A 93 -2.30 9.63 4.92
CA GLU A 93 -0.93 10.14 4.87
C GLU A 93 -0.05 9.23 4.02
N PRO A 94 0.98 9.79 3.33
CA PRO A 94 2.00 8.98 2.68
C PRO A 94 2.66 8.03 3.69
N PRO A 95 3.15 6.86 3.26
CA PRO A 95 4.04 6.07 4.10
C PRO A 95 5.23 6.94 4.54
N GLU A 96 5.68 6.72 5.77
CA GLU A 96 6.79 7.47 6.37
C GLU A 96 7.99 7.41 5.41
N ARG A 97 8.40 8.58 4.90
CA ARG A 97 9.56 8.65 4.02
C ARG A 97 10.78 8.44 4.91
N GLU A 98 11.41 7.26 4.82
CA GLU A 98 12.80 7.12 5.22
C GLU A 98 13.60 8.11 4.36
N GLU A 99 13.93 9.28 4.93
CA GLU A 99 14.85 10.20 4.29
C GLU A 99 16.18 9.45 4.14
N ILE A 100 16.62 9.26 2.90
CA ILE A 100 17.96 8.76 2.64
C ILE A 100 18.91 9.83 3.17
N VAL A 101 19.42 9.63 4.38
CA VAL A 101 20.52 10.40 4.93
C VAL A 101 21.74 10.03 4.09
N ILE A 102 22.01 10.83 3.07
CA ILE A 102 23.30 10.81 2.41
C ILE A 102 24.25 11.46 3.39
N ASP A 103 25.04 10.66 4.11
CA ASP A 103 26.22 11.16 4.83
C ASP A 103 27.03 11.98 3.83
N GLN A 104 27.03 13.30 4.01
CA GLN A 104 27.79 14.24 3.17
C GLN A 104 29.29 14.20 3.52
N ASP A 105 29.66 13.32 4.44
CA ASP A 105 30.96 13.15 5.08
C ASP A 105 31.78 12.02 4.45
N MET A 106 31.32 11.40 3.36
CA MET A 106 32.18 10.64 2.46
C MET A 106 33.05 11.61 1.64
N GLU A 107 33.89 12.38 2.34
CA GLU A 107 35.03 13.05 1.77
C GLU A 107 35.91 11.95 1.17
N TYR A 108 35.98 11.91 -0.16
CA TYR A 108 36.87 11.02 -0.88
C TYR A 108 38.30 11.34 -0.45
N GLN A 109 38.83 10.60 0.54
CA GLN A 109 40.25 10.55 0.82
C GLN A 109 40.89 9.86 -0.38
N ASP A 110 41.33 10.68 -1.33
CA ASP A 110 42.25 10.28 -2.37
C ASP A 110 43.48 9.68 -1.69
N GLY A 111 43.67 8.38 -1.92
CA GLY A 111 44.71 7.59 -1.28
C GLY A 111 46.09 8.14 -1.63
N GLN A 112 46.87 8.40 -0.59
CA GLN A 112 48.33 8.31 -0.68
C GLN A 112 48.75 6.89 -1.03
#